data_AF-A0A5C5VJC1-F1
#
_entry.id   AF-A0A5C5VJC1-F1
#
_cell.length_a   1.000
_cell.length_b   1.000
_cell.length_c   1.000
_cell.angle_alpha   90.00
_cell.angle_beta   90.00
_cell.angle_gamma   90.00
#
_symmetry.space_group_name_H-M   'P 1'
#
loop_
_entity.id
_entity.type
_entity.pdbx_description
1 polymer ?
#
loop_
_entity_poly.entity_id
_entity_poly.type
_entity_poly.pdbx_seq_one_letter_code
_entity_poly.pdbx_strand_id
1 'polypeptide(L)'
;MIANDKFFALPPVHRSPFTIRKSSDEFPYHLADPGWPEIRKRSGAGEGIKVGVVDTGVDETHPEVQESLVDARDFSGSRSGPVDVDGHGTHVASTIAGKHVGVAPRAKLYIAKALGDNGSGSDRAVANAIFWLIDQGVDIINMSLGSPSPSPASQPDDDVQAGPIGREEMEKTELLRKALPRAGRTFLPRRNPAG
;
A
#
# COMPACT_ATOMS: atom_id res chain seq x y z
N MET A 1 -45.87 5.14 8.23
CA MET A 1 -45.08 6.33 7.83
C MET A 1 -44.93 7.15 9.10
N ILE A 2 -43.77 7.52 9.65
CA ILE A 2 -42.39 7.70 9.13
C ILE A 2 -41.39 7.31 10.24
N ALA A 3 -40.14 7.06 9.84
CA ALA A 3 -39.04 6.34 10.48
C ALA A 3 -38.57 6.79 11.88
N ASN A 4 -38.10 5.78 12.64
CA ASN A 4 -37.19 5.90 13.78
C ASN A 4 -35.79 6.21 13.25
N ASP A 5 -35.33 7.45 13.34
CA ASP A 5 -33.93 7.80 13.10
C ASP A 5 -33.07 7.31 14.27
N LYS A 6 -32.48 6.14 14.12
CA LYS A 6 -31.42 5.66 15.02
C LYS A 6 -30.14 6.44 14.72
N PHE A 7 -29.86 7.46 15.52
CA PHE A 7 -28.54 8.06 15.57
C PHE A 7 -27.53 7.00 16.05
N PHE A 8 -26.66 6.54 15.15
CA PHE A 8 -25.47 5.80 15.53
C PHE A 8 -24.41 6.80 16.01
N ALA A 9 -24.43 7.10 17.30
CA ALA A 9 -23.29 7.77 17.95
C ALA A 9 -22.20 6.73 18.19
N LEU A 10 -20.96 7.06 17.80
CA LEU A 10 -19.80 6.25 18.15
C LEU A 10 -19.73 6.14 19.69
N PRO A 11 -19.38 4.96 20.23
CA PRO A 11 -19.16 4.83 21.66
C PRO A 11 -18.09 5.84 22.13
N PRO A 12 -18.21 6.39 23.35
CA PRO A 12 -17.22 7.32 23.87
C PRO A 12 -15.83 6.68 23.82
N VAL A 13 -14.89 7.40 23.21
CA VAL A 13 -13.51 6.93 23.07
C VAL A 13 -12.88 6.88 24.46
N HIS A 14 -12.77 5.69 25.03
CA HIS A 14 -11.97 5.48 26.24
C HIS A 14 -10.49 5.54 25.83
N ARG A 15 -9.88 6.72 25.93
CA ARG A 15 -8.43 6.87 25.79
C ARG A 15 -7.81 6.57 27.14
N SER A 16 -7.32 5.36 27.33
CA SER A 16 -6.34 5.13 28.40
C SER A 16 -5.15 6.07 28.13
N PRO A 17 -4.68 6.83 29.13
CA PRO A 17 -3.49 7.65 28.94
C PRO A 17 -2.34 6.72 28.55
N PHE A 18 -1.88 6.82 27.31
CA PHE A 18 -0.62 6.21 26.92
C PHE A 18 0.48 7.15 27.41
N THR A 19 1.39 6.64 28.21
CA THR A 19 2.63 7.35 28.49
C THR A 19 3.52 7.15 27.27
N ILE A 20 3.82 8.24 26.56
CA ILE A 20 4.91 8.22 25.57
C ILE A 20 6.18 7.92 26.35
N ARG A 21 6.72 6.71 26.20
CA ARG A 21 8.06 6.45 26.71
C ARG A 21 8.96 7.20 25.75
N LYS A 22 9.75 8.11 26.33
CA LYS A 22 10.82 8.79 25.60
C LYS A 22 11.56 7.74 24.78
N SER A 23 11.73 7.99 23.48
CA SER A 23 12.43 7.09 22.55
C SER A 23 13.62 6.45 23.26
N SER A 24 13.64 5.12 23.33
CA SER A 24 14.85 4.43 23.76
C SER A 24 16.01 4.83 22.84
N ASP A 25 17.25 4.83 23.33
CA ASP A 25 18.44 5.14 22.51
C ASP A 25 18.61 4.18 21.30
N GLU A 26 17.89 3.04 21.31
CA GLU A 26 17.95 1.99 20.28
C GLU A 26 16.80 2.05 19.26
N PHE A 27 15.61 2.52 19.66
CA PHE A 27 14.43 2.58 18.78
C PHE A 27 13.67 3.91 18.91
N PRO A 28 13.24 4.51 17.79
CA PRO A 28 12.39 5.69 17.79
C PRO A 28 11.04 5.42 18.48
N TYR A 29 10.42 6.48 19.00
CA TYR A 29 9.23 6.37 19.85
C TYR A 29 8.08 5.61 19.18
N HIS A 30 7.87 5.79 17.86
CA HIS A 30 6.80 5.13 17.11
C HIS A 30 6.96 3.61 17.04
N LEU A 31 8.16 3.10 17.29
CA LEU A 31 8.44 1.67 17.42
C LEU A 31 8.45 1.21 18.87
N ALA A 32 9.07 2.00 19.75
CA ALA A 32 9.24 1.64 21.15
C ALA A 32 7.90 1.58 21.91
N ASP A 33 7.07 2.61 21.79
CA ASP A 33 5.83 2.71 22.57
C ASP A 33 4.83 1.59 22.28
N PRO A 34 4.59 1.20 21.01
CA PRO A 34 3.69 0.09 20.70
C PRO A 34 4.33 -1.29 20.92
N GLY A 35 5.61 -1.37 21.27
CA GLY A 35 6.34 -2.63 21.46
C GLY A 35 6.72 -3.34 20.16
N TRP A 36 6.94 -2.61 19.07
CA TRP A 36 7.32 -3.17 17.77
C TRP A 36 8.60 -4.03 17.78
N PRO A 37 9.66 -3.72 18.56
CA PRO A 37 10.86 -4.56 18.61
C PRO A 37 10.54 -6.03 18.97
N GLU A 38 9.67 -6.26 19.95
CA GLU A 38 9.24 -7.61 20.33
C GLU A 38 8.26 -8.22 19.33
N ILE A 39 7.42 -7.41 18.69
CA ILE A 39 6.53 -7.87 17.61
C ILE A 39 7.35 -8.39 16.43
N ARG A 40 8.40 -7.68 16.01
CA ARG A 40 9.27 -8.07 14.89
C ARG A 40 9.90 -9.45 15.11
N LYS A 41 10.39 -9.72 16.32
CA LYS A 41 10.99 -11.01 16.69
C LYS A 41 10.03 -12.19 16.51
N ARG A 42 8.75 -12.01 16.88
CA ARG A 42 7.74 -13.07 16.78
C ARG A 42 7.03 -13.15 15.43
N SER A 43 6.99 -12.07 14.65
CA SER A 43 6.28 -12.00 13.36
C SER A 43 7.16 -12.23 12.13
N GLY A 44 8.48 -12.38 12.32
CA GLY A 44 9.43 -12.43 11.20
C GLY A 44 9.66 -11.06 10.54
N ALA A 45 9.21 -9.98 11.16
CA ALA A 45 9.44 -8.59 10.74
C ALA A 45 8.98 -8.26 9.31
N GLY A 46 7.94 -8.94 8.82
CA GLY A 46 7.39 -8.73 7.48
C GLY A 46 8.02 -9.57 6.37
N GLU A 47 8.85 -10.56 6.72
CA GLU A 47 9.43 -11.48 5.74
C GLU A 47 8.34 -12.12 4.87
N GLY A 48 8.57 -12.11 3.55
CA GLY A 48 7.66 -12.68 2.56
C GLY A 48 6.49 -11.77 2.17
N ILE A 49 6.29 -10.64 2.85
CA ILE A 49 5.23 -9.68 2.54
C ILE A 49 5.73 -8.65 1.53
N LYS A 50 4.93 -8.41 0.49
CA LYS A 50 5.14 -7.37 -0.51
C LYS A 50 4.18 -6.20 -0.26
N VAL A 51 4.73 -4.99 -0.16
CA VAL A 51 3.97 -3.77 0.06
C VAL A 51 4.20 -2.82 -1.11
N GLY A 52 3.12 -2.44 -1.76
CA GLY A 52 3.08 -1.38 -2.76
C GLY A 52 2.86 -0.01 -2.11
N VAL A 53 3.61 1.00 -2.55
CA VAL A 53 3.47 2.38 -2.07
C VAL A 53 3.16 3.28 -3.25
N VAL A 54 2.01 3.95 -3.22
CA VAL A 54 1.61 4.95 -4.23
C VAL A 54 1.83 6.34 -3.65
N ASP A 55 2.88 7.04 -4.12
CA ASP A 55 3.34 8.29 -3.50
C ASP A 55 4.19 9.16 -4.46
N THR A 56 5.12 9.98 -3.95
CA THR A 56 6.04 10.86 -4.70
C THR A 56 7.30 10.18 -5.23
N GLY A 57 7.43 8.86 -5.05
CA GLY A 57 8.59 8.08 -5.50
C GLY A 57 9.44 7.57 -4.34
N VAL A 58 10.70 7.22 -4.63
CA VAL A 58 11.67 6.82 -3.61
C VAL A 58 13.09 7.30 -3.95
N ASP A 59 13.89 7.65 -2.94
CA ASP A 59 15.35 7.64 -3.05
C ASP A 59 15.86 6.19 -2.89
N GLU A 60 16.15 5.55 -4.02
CA GLU A 60 16.61 4.16 -4.08
C GLU A 60 17.95 3.93 -3.36
N THR A 61 18.73 4.99 -3.15
CA THR A 61 20.03 4.93 -2.47
C THR A 61 19.93 5.15 -0.97
N HIS A 62 18.72 5.47 -0.46
CA HIS A 62 18.53 5.79 0.94
C HIS A 62 18.85 4.56 1.83
N PRO A 63 19.74 4.69 2.84
CA PRO A 63 20.20 3.54 3.63
C PRO A 63 19.08 2.76 4.35
N GLU A 64 17.99 3.43 4.69
CA GLU A 64 16.84 2.75 5.31
C GLU A 64 16.04 1.90 4.32
N VAL A 65 15.99 2.26 3.03
CA VAL A 65 15.02 1.69 2.07
C VAL A 65 15.68 0.77 1.04
N GLN A 66 16.95 0.99 0.71
CA GLN A 66 17.66 0.26 -0.36
C GLN A 66 17.63 -1.27 -0.23
N GLU A 67 17.57 -1.82 1.00
CA GLU A 67 17.55 -3.28 1.22
C GLU A 67 16.15 -3.91 1.05
N SER A 68 15.09 -3.12 1.26
CA SER A 68 13.70 -3.55 1.13
C SER A 68 13.10 -3.25 -0.24
N LEU A 69 13.64 -2.28 -0.98
CA LEU A 69 13.22 -1.93 -2.33
C LEU A 69 13.43 -3.09 -3.32
N VAL A 70 12.39 -3.38 -4.12
CA VAL A 70 12.44 -4.37 -5.20
C VAL A 70 12.33 -3.72 -6.57
N ASP A 71 11.36 -2.83 -6.75
CA ASP A 71 11.15 -2.12 -8.01
C ASP A 71 10.48 -0.77 -7.77
N ALA A 72 10.74 0.19 -8.65
CA ALA A 72 10.16 1.52 -8.60
C ALA A 72 9.80 2.01 -10.01
N ARG A 73 8.60 2.59 -10.16
CA ARG A 73 8.11 3.07 -11.46
C ARG A 73 7.34 4.37 -11.35
N ASP A 74 7.49 5.22 -12.37
CA ASP A 74 6.76 6.48 -12.50
C ASP A 74 5.51 6.38 -13.37
N PHE A 75 4.43 6.96 -12.86
CA PHE A 75 3.12 7.13 -13.50
C PHE A 75 2.69 8.60 -13.50
N SER A 76 3.43 9.48 -12.80
CA SER A 76 3.17 10.92 -12.74
C SER A 76 3.59 11.66 -14.01
N GLY A 77 4.51 11.07 -14.79
CA GLY A 77 5.10 11.72 -15.97
C GLY A 77 6.22 12.69 -15.59
N SER A 78 6.82 12.51 -14.42
CA SER A 78 7.91 13.35 -13.95
C SER A 78 9.18 13.09 -14.77
N ARG A 79 10.00 14.13 -14.93
CA ARG A 79 11.32 13.98 -15.57
C ARG A 79 12.33 13.26 -14.68
N SER A 80 12.07 13.22 -13.37
CA SER A 80 12.89 12.49 -12.40
C SER A 80 12.66 10.97 -12.44
N GLY A 81 11.71 10.49 -13.26
CA GLY A 81 11.32 9.09 -13.22
C GLY A 81 10.82 8.72 -11.81
N PRO A 82 11.13 7.51 -11.30
CA PRO A 82 10.64 7.09 -9.98
C PRO A 82 11.33 7.78 -8.79
N VAL A 83 12.35 8.60 -9.04
CA VAL A 83 13.13 9.27 -8.00
C VAL A 83 12.25 10.24 -7.22
N ASP A 84 12.39 10.20 -5.89
CA ASP A 84 11.70 11.11 -5.00
C ASP A 84 12.42 12.46 -4.88
N VAL A 85 11.84 13.50 -5.46
CA VAL A 85 12.32 14.88 -5.33
C VAL A 85 11.64 15.61 -4.17
N ASP A 86 10.44 15.17 -3.79
CA ASP A 86 9.63 15.78 -2.74
C ASP A 86 10.08 15.29 -1.34
N GLY A 87 10.34 13.99 -1.21
CA GLY A 87 10.79 13.33 0.01
C GLY A 87 9.68 12.59 0.77
N HIS A 88 8.40 12.88 0.48
CA HIS A 88 7.28 12.26 1.18
C HIS A 88 7.22 10.75 0.96
N GLY A 89 7.38 10.28 -0.27
CA GLY A 89 7.36 8.86 -0.62
C GLY A 89 8.47 8.06 0.07
N THR A 90 9.68 8.60 0.14
CA THR A 90 10.83 7.99 0.84
C THR A 90 10.57 7.91 2.35
N HIS A 91 9.97 8.96 2.93
CA HIS A 91 9.59 8.98 4.34
C HIS A 91 8.52 7.90 4.66
N VAL A 92 7.51 7.78 3.79
CA VAL A 92 6.47 6.74 3.90
C VAL A 92 7.09 5.34 3.76
N ALA A 93 7.90 5.10 2.73
CA ALA A 93 8.59 3.84 2.49
C ALA A 93 9.47 3.44 3.70
N SER A 94 10.22 4.39 4.26
CA SER A 94 11.04 4.18 5.45
C SER A 94 10.21 3.84 6.69
N THR A 95 9.04 4.45 6.85
CA THR A 95 8.13 4.12 7.97
C THR A 95 7.58 2.69 7.86
N ILE A 96 7.38 2.19 6.64
CA ILE A 96 6.90 0.83 6.39
C ILE A 96 8.03 -0.20 6.59
N ALA A 97 9.11 -0.09 5.82
CA ALA A 97 10.16 -1.11 5.72
C ALA A 97 11.58 -0.54 5.78
N GLY A 98 11.76 0.61 6.43
CA GLY A 98 13.06 1.13 6.82
C GLY A 98 13.84 0.15 7.71
N LYS A 99 15.11 -0.08 7.40
CA LYS A 99 16.00 -1.01 8.10
C LYS A 99 15.94 -0.91 9.63
N HIS A 100 16.00 0.31 10.16
CA HIS A 100 15.95 0.58 11.60
C HIS A 100 14.60 1.13 12.02
N VAL A 101 14.04 2.05 11.22
CA VAL A 101 12.85 2.84 11.60
C VAL A 101 11.53 2.26 11.11
N GLY A 102 11.54 1.27 10.23
CA GLY A 102 10.34 0.77 9.56
C GLY A 102 9.62 -0.33 10.31
N VAL A 103 8.30 -0.28 10.42
CA VAL A 103 7.49 -1.27 11.16
C VAL A 103 7.82 -2.73 10.78
N ALA A 104 7.98 -2.99 9.49
CA ALA A 104 8.22 -4.31 8.88
C ALA A 104 9.50 -4.29 8.00
N PRO A 105 10.70 -4.25 8.61
CA PRO A 105 11.97 -4.03 7.90
C PRO A 105 12.36 -5.16 6.92
N ARG A 106 11.71 -6.33 7.00
CA ARG A 106 11.95 -7.47 6.09
C ARG A 106 10.89 -7.60 5.00
N ALA A 107 9.92 -6.70 4.96
CA ALA A 107 8.99 -6.60 3.85
C ALA A 107 9.70 -6.12 2.58
N LYS A 108 9.08 -6.39 1.44
CA LYS A 108 9.56 -5.99 0.11
C LYS A 108 8.71 -4.85 -0.44
N LEU A 109 9.36 -3.77 -0.86
CA LEU A 109 8.71 -2.55 -1.32
C LEU A 109 8.66 -2.50 -2.85
N TYR A 110 7.49 -2.14 -3.37
CA TYR A 110 7.27 -1.76 -4.76
C TYR A 110 6.76 -0.33 -4.77
N ILE A 111 7.48 0.57 -5.41
CA ILE A 111 7.17 2.00 -5.36
C ILE A 111 6.55 2.44 -6.68
N ALA A 112 5.35 3.02 -6.60
CA ALA A 112 4.66 3.60 -7.73
C ALA A 112 4.55 5.12 -7.51
N LYS A 113 5.38 5.89 -8.20
CA LYS A 113 5.29 7.36 -8.19
C LYS A 113 4.06 7.78 -8.98
N ALA A 114 3.00 8.18 -8.29
CA ALA A 114 1.79 8.74 -8.91
C ALA A 114 1.67 10.25 -8.65
N LEU A 115 2.41 10.77 -7.67
CA LEU A 115 2.54 12.18 -7.37
C LEU A 115 3.89 12.69 -7.94
N GLY A 116 3.84 13.76 -8.72
CA GLY A 116 5.02 14.40 -9.29
C GLY A 116 5.90 15.05 -8.24
N ASP A 117 6.94 15.75 -8.69
CA ASP A 117 7.94 16.40 -7.81
C ASP A 117 7.38 17.54 -6.95
N ASN A 118 6.11 17.91 -7.16
CA ASN A 118 5.37 18.91 -6.39
C ASN A 118 4.32 18.29 -5.45
N GLY A 119 4.37 16.97 -5.21
CA GLY A 119 3.41 16.27 -4.35
C GLY A 119 2.00 16.13 -4.92
N SER A 120 1.80 16.43 -6.22
CA SER A 120 0.47 16.38 -6.85
C SER A 120 0.43 15.38 -8.00
N GLY A 121 -0.74 14.76 -8.22
CA GLY A 121 -0.94 13.76 -9.27
C GLY A 121 -2.37 13.75 -9.79
N SER A 122 -2.59 12.96 -10.84
CA SER A 122 -3.94 12.77 -11.40
C SER A 122 -4.53 11.44 -10.94
N ASP A 123 -5.86 11.35 -10.87
CA ASP A 123 -6.55 10.09 -10.58
C ASP A 123 -6.14 8.96 -11.55
N ARG A 124 -5.85 9.32 -12.81
CA ARG A 124 -5.35 8.38 -13.82
C ARG A 124 -3.97 7.82 -13.46
N ALA A 125 -3.06 8.66 -12.97
CA ALA A 125 -1.74 8.22 -12.52
C ALA A 125 -1.86 7.27 -11.33
N VAL A 126 -2.73 7.60 -10.37
CA VAL A 126 -3.01 6.75 -9.20
C VAL A 126 -3.63 5.42 -9.62
N ALA A 127 -4.62 5.41 -10.50
CA ALA A 127 -5.24 4.17 -10.99
C ALA A 127 -4.23 3.26 -11.71
N ASN A 128 -3.41 3.83 -12.59
CA ASN A 128 -2.36 3.07 -13.30
C ASN A 128 -1.30 2.51 -12.33
N ALA A 129 -0.92 3.27 -11.32
CA ALA A 129 -0.03 2.82 -10.26
C ALA A 129 -0.61 1.61 -9.50
N ILE A 130 -1.89 1.66 -9.15
CA ILE A 130 -2.59 0.55 -8.48
C ILE A 130 -2.59 -0.70 -9.37
N PHE A 131 -2.95 -0.59 -10.65
CA PHE A 131 -2.94 -1.74 -11.56
C PHE A 131 -1.56 -2.37 -11.70
N TRP A 132 -0.52 -1.55 -11.84
CA TRP A 132 0.85 -2.06 -11.88
C TRP A 132 1.23 -2.80 -10.59
N LEU A 133 0.86 -2.29 -9.41
CA LEU A 133 1.11 -2.96 -8.13
C LEU A 133 0.37 -4.30 -8.02
N ILE A 134 -0.87 -4.38 -8.52
CA ILE A 134 -1.63 -5.63 -8.61
C ILE A 134 -0.89 -6.64 -9.49
N ASP A 135 -0.36 -6.20 -10.64
CA ASP A 135 0.42 -7.06 -11.54
C ASP A 135 1.73 -7.54 -10.91
N GLN A 136 2.35 -6.73 -10.03
CA GLN A 136 3.51 -7.17 -9.21
C GLN A 136 3.13 -8.19 -8.13
N GLY A 137 1.82 -8.40 -7.91
CA GLY A 137 1.28 -9.29 -6.90
C GLY A 137 1.67 -8.86 -5.50
N VAL A 138 1.55 -7.55 -5.20
CA VAL A 138 1.73 -7.06 -3.82
C VAL A 138 0.58 -7.50 -2.92
N ASP A 139 0.87 -7.71 -1.64
CA ASP A 139 -0.12 -8.15 -0.65
C ASP A 139 -0.90 -6.95 -0.06
N ILE A 140 -0.24 -5.79 0.03
CA ILE A 140 -0.76 -4.58 0.65
C ILE A 140 -0.44 -3.38 -0.24
N ILE A 141 -1.38 -2.46 -0.40
CA ILE A 141 -1.15 -1.16 -1.03
C ILE A 141 -1.34 -0.05 0.02
N ASN A 142 -0.33 0.78 0.20
CA ASN A 142 -0.40 2.01 0.99
C ASN A 142 -0.52 3.23 0.06
N MET A 143 -1.45 4.13 0.38
CA MET A 143 -1.66 5.38 -0.34
C MET A 143 -1.82 6.51 0.67
N SER A 144 -0.81 7.37 0.76
CA SER A 144 -0.79 8.51 1.69
C SER A 144 -1.15 9.80 0.95
N LEU A 145 -2.29 9.79 0.26
CA LEU A 145 -2.76 10.86 -0.62
C LEU A 145 -4.28 11.05 -0.51
N GLY A 146 -4.77 12.18 -1.01
CA GLY A 146 -6.20 12.48 -1.04
C GLY A 146 -6.53 13.67 -1.94
N SER A 147 -7.80 13.76 -2.35
CA SER A 147 -8.35 14.86 -3.14
C SER A 147 -9.54 15.49 -2.39
N PRO A 148 -9.71 16.82 -2.44
CA PRO A 148 -10.87 17.49 -1.84
C PRO A 148 -12.17 17.23 -2.62
N SER A 149 -12.10 16.66 -3.82
CA SER A 149 -13.27 16.30 -4.62
C SER A 149 -13.22 14.83 -4.99
N PRO A 150 -14.34 14.10 -4.93
CA PRO A 150 -14.37 12.73 -5.40
C PRO A 150 -14.09 12.74 -6.90
N SER A 151 -13.28 11.79 -7.35
CA SER A 151 -13.09 11.56 -8.78
C SER A 151 -14.39 11.01 -9.39
N PRO A 152 -14.65 11.21 -10.69
CA PRO A 152 -15.75 10.54 -11.38
C PRO A 152 -15.68 9.01 -11.24
N ALA A 153 -14.49 8.46 -11.02
CA ALA A 153 -14.25 7.04 -10.79
C ALA A 153 -14.47 6.58 -9.32
N SER A 154 -14.60 7.50 -8.37
CA SER A 154 -14.85 7.23 -6.96
C SER A 154 -16.28 7.54 -6.52
N GLN A 155 -17.15 7.96 -7.45
CA GLN A 155 -18.57 8.12 -7.16
C GLN A 155 -19.20 6.72 -7.06
N PRO A 156 -20.02 6.43 -6.04
CA PRO A 156 -20.84 5.23 -6.03
C PRO A 156 -21.78 5.29 -7.25
N ASP A 157 -21.91 4.16 -7.95
CA ASP A 157 -22.68 4.00 -9.19
C ASP A 157 -24.18 4.31 -9.01
N ASP A 158 -24.55 5.59 -8.96
CA ASP A 158 -25.92 6.04 -9.14
C ASP A 158 -26.05 6.61 -10.58
N ASP A 159 -26.31 5.70 -11.52
CA ASP A 159 -26.93 5.94 -12.83
C ASP A 159 -26.26 6.91 -13.84
N VAL A 160 -25.03 6.68 -14.32
CA VAL A 160 -24.60 7.20 -15.65
C VAL A 160 -23.58 6.28 -16.35
N GLN A 161 -23.88 5.93 -17.60
CA GLN A 161 -23.05 5.27 -18.61
C GLN A 161 -21.54 5.27 -18.32
N ALA A 162 -20.97 4.08 -18.10
CA ALA A 162 -19.55 3.83 -18.26
C ALA A 162 -19.08 4.43 -19.59
N GLY A 163 -18.36 5.54 -19.51
CA GLY A 163 -17.69 6.15 -20.64
C GLY A 163 -16.71 5.15 -21.29
N PRO A 164 -16.32 5.36 -22.55
CA PRO A 164 -15.64 4.37 -23.39
C PRO A 164 -14.36 3.78 -22.78
N ILE A 165 -13.72 4.49 -21.84
CA ILE A 165 -12.44 4.12 -21.22
C ILE A 165 -12.58 2.92 -20.27
N GLY A 166 -13.71 2.78 -19.57
CA GLY A 166 -13.90 1.71 -18.57
C GLY A 166 -14.13 0.32 -19.20
N ARG A 167 -14.65 0.26 -20.43
CA ARG A 167 -14.91 -1.03 -21.09
C ARG A 167 -13.69 -1.59 -21.80
N GLU A 168 -12.91 -0.76 -22.50
CA GLU A 168 -11.75 -1.25 -23.27
C GLU A 168 -10.64 -1.80 -22.38
N GLU A 169 -10.31 -1.16 -21.26
CA GLU A 169 -9.27 -1.67 -20.36
C GLU A 169 -9.74 -2.88 -19.53
N MET A 170 -11.02 -2.94 -19.17
CA MET A 170 -11.60 -4.13 -18.55
C MET A 170 -11.66 -5.31 -19.53
N GLU A 171 -11.96 -5.07 -20.81
CA GLU A 171 -11.92 -6.11 -21.85
C GLU A 171 -10.50 -6.61 -22.13
N LYS A 172 -9.50 -5.73 -22.17
CA LYS A 172 -8.09 -6.14 -22.28
C LYS A 172 -7.65 -7.00 -21.11
N THR A 173 -8.05 -6.62 -19.89
CA THR A 173 -7.73 -7.37 -18.66
C THR A 173 -8.43 -8.75 -18.63
N GLU A 174 -9.69 -8.80 -19.07
CA GLU A 174 -10.49 -10.03 -19.21
C GLU A 174 -9.89 -10.98 -20.28
N LEU A 175 -9.43 -10.43 -21.41
CA LEU A 175 -8.77 -11.17 -22.49
C LEU A 175 -7.39 -11.70 -22.05
N LEU A 176 -6.61 -10.89 -21.31
CA LEU A 176 -5.32 -11.30 -20.75
C LEU A 176 -5.49 -12.43 -19.73
N ARG A 177 -6.54 -12.36 -18.89
CA ARG A 177 -6.91 -13.41 -17.93
C ARG A 177 -7.36 -14.71 -18.61
N LYS A 178 -7.97 -14.64 -19.80
CA LYS A 178 -8.35 -15.83 -20.59
C LYS A 178 -7.18 -16.44 -21.37
N ALA A 179 -6.15 -15.66 -21.68
CA ALA A 179 -4.98 -16.10 -22.44
C ALA A 179 -3.91 -16.83 -21.59
N LEU A 180 -3.93 -16.69 -20.26
CA LEU A 180 -3.00 -17.39 -19.37
C LEU A 180 -3.48 -18.82 -19.05
N PRO A 181 -2.65 -19.86 -19.21
CA PRO A 181 -3.01 -21.22 -18.83
C PRO A 181 -3.20 -21.30 -17.31
N ARG A 182 -4.39 -21.78 -16.88
CA ARG A 182 -4.70 -21.98 -15.46
C ARG A 182 -3.72 -22.98 -14.84
N ALA A 183 -2.76 -22.48 -14.07
CA ALA A 183 -1.93 -23.32 -13.21
C ALA A 183 -2.83 -23.88 -12.08
N GLY A 184 -3.35 -25.08 -12.29
CA GLY A 184 -4.03 -25.84 -11.25
C GLY A 184 -3.06 -26.20 -10.13
N ARG A 185 -3.31 -25.71 -8.92
CA ARG A 185 -2.82 -26.32 -7.69
C ARG A 185 -4.00 -26.65 -6.80
N THR A 186 -4.53 -27.86 -6.99
CA THR A 186 -5.28 -28.57 -5.95
C THR A 186 -4.31 -28.98 -4.85
N PHE A 187 -4.40 -28.34 -3.70
CA PHE A 187 -3.75 -28.82 -2.48
C PHE A 187 -4.70 -29.80 -1.80
N LEU A 188 -4.44 -31.10 -1.93
CA LEU A 188 -5.06 -32.12 -1.07
C LEU A 188 -4.03 -32.58 -0.04
N PRO A 189 -4.37 -32.64 1.27
CA PRO A 189 -3.47 -33.15 2.29
C PRO A 189 -3.37 -34.68 2.21
N ARG A 190 -2.15 -35.22 2.15
CA ARG A 190 -1.91 -36.66 2.28
C ARG A 190 -2.10 -37.07 3.75
N ARG A 191 -3.11 -37.90 4.03
CA ARG A 191 -3.20 -38.70 5.27
C ARG A 191 -2.14 -39.81 5.21
N ASN A 192 -1.34 -39.96 6.25
CA ASN A 192 -0.56 -41.17 6.51
C ASN A 192 -1.51 -42.28 7.01
N PRO A 193 -1.44 -43.52 6.50
CA PRO A 193 -2.00 -44.65 7.20
C PRO A 193 -0.98 -45.22 8.19
N ALA A 194 -1.50 -45.61 9.36
CA ALA A 194 -0.80 -46.36 10.37
C ALA A 194 -0.34 -47.73 9.85
N GLY A 195 0.80 -48.19 10.37
CA GLY A 195 1.39 -49.51 10.18
C GLY A 195 2.70 -49.58 10.95
#